data_AF-F8H2K2-F1
#
_entry.id   AF-F8H2K2-F1
#
_cell.length_a   1.000
_cell.length_b   1.000
_cell.length_c   1.000
_cell.angle_alpha   90.00
_cell.angle_beta   90.00
_cell.angle_gamma   90.00
#
_symmetry.space_group_name_H-M   'P 1'
#
loop_
_entity.id
_entity.type
_entity.pdbx_description
1 polymer ?
#
loop_
_entity_poly.entity_id
_entity_poly.type
_entity_poly.pdbx_seq_one_letter_code
_entity_poly.pdbx_strand_id
1 'polypeptide(L)'
;MSMTTNTHNRRWSHRLGRGAGRAWRGYLRREQRVAGWLVTRGVPAGAATAVLWIVKLAVLGALLYSAFWLALLLAFAVTAAWLVQHDDPDQEEPQPEWREGPNGFGLYDKSDWRIDPHVTDDD
;
A
#
# COMPACT_ATOMS: atom_id res chain seq x y z
N MET A 1 11.00 -0.30 38.87
CA MET A 1 11.63 0.03 37.58
C MET A 1 11.56 -1.21 36.71
N SER A 2 10.55 -1.30 35.83
CA SER A 2 10.33 -2.46 34.96
C SER A 2 10.31 -1.99 33.51
N MET A 3 11.24 -2.54 32.73
CA MET A 3 11.35 -2.41 31.29
C MET A 3 10.18 -3.12 30.60
N THR A 4 9.44 -2.41 29.75
CA THR A 4 8.47 -3.01 28.82
C THR A 4 9.08 -3.02 27.42
N THR A 5 9.47 -4.21 26.96
CA THR A 5 9.93 -4.44 25.59
C THR A 5 8.71 -4.56 24.66
N ASN A 6 8.45 -3.51 23.87
CA ASN A 6 7.48 -3.55 22.79
C ASN A 6 8.03 -4.37 21.62
N THR A 7 7.79 -5.67 21.63
CA THR A 7 7.97 -6.54 20.45
C THR A 7 6.61 -6.85 19.85
N HIS A 8 6.12 -5.97 18.98
CA HIS A 8 4.97 -6.29 18.15
C HIS A 8 5.30 -6.06 16.68
N ASN A 9 4.81 -6.98 15.85
CA ASN A 9 4.86 -6.98 14.39
C ASN A 9 6.15 -7.50 13.72
N ARG A 10 6.37 -8.81 13.81
CA ARG A 10 7.21 -9.57 12.87
C ARG A 10 6.57 -10.89 12.40
N ARG A 11 5.24 -11.02 12.53
CA ARG A 11 4.54 -12.31 12.38
C ARG A 11 3.66 -12.44 11.13
N TRP A 12 3.48 -11.40 10.32
CA TRP A 12 2.64 -11.47 9.12
C TRP A 12 3.42 -11.72 7.82
N SER A 13 4.73 -11.51 7.75
CA SER A 13 5.51 -11.59 6.50
C SER A 13 5.69 -13.00 5.91
N HIS A 14 5.33 -14.08 6.63
CA HIS A 14 5.68 -15.45 6.20
C HIS A 14 4.53 -16.31 5.64
N ARG A 15 3.31 -15.80 5.49
CA ARG A 15 2.19 -16.62 5.00
C ARG A 15 1.97 -16.60 3.49
N LEU A 16 2.57 -15.66 2.76
CA LEU A 16 2.45 -15.60 1.28
C LEU A 16 3.38 -16.59 0.55
N GLY A 17 4.42 -17.12 1.21
CA GLY A 17 5.38 -18.03 0.57
C GLY A 17 4.88 -19.46 0.33
N ARG A 18 3.87 -19.93 1.09
CA ARG A 18 3.43 -21.33 1.02
C ARG A 18 2.42 -21.63 -0.10
N GLY A 19 1.74 -20.62 -0.63
CA GLY A 19 0.82 -20.78 -1.77
C GLY A 19 1.57 -20.91 -3.10
N ALA A 20 2.56 -20.04 -3.32
CA ALA A 20 3.41 -20.05 -4.50
C ALA A 20 4.15 -21.39 -4.68
N GLY A 21 4.64 -21.99 -3.58
CA GLY A 21 5.31 -23.29 -3.60
C GLY A 21 4.42 -24.50 -3.94
N ARG A 22 3.09 -24.37 -3.87
CA ARG A 22 2.15 -25.43 -4.33
C ARG A 22 1.75 -25.24 -5.79
N ALA A 23 1.52 -24.01 -6.21
CA ALA A 23 1.31 -23.68 -7.63
C ALA A 23 2.52 -24.10 -8.48
N TRP A 24 3.74 -23.87 -7.97
CA TRP A 24 5.00 -24.29 -8.61
C TRP A 24 5.11 -25.81 -8.80
N ARG A 25 4.65 -26.61 -7.82
CA ARG A 25 4.65 -28.08 -7.93
C ARG A 25 3.60 -28.60 -8.91
N GLY A 26 2.48 -27.89 -9.08
CA GLY A 26 1.49 -28.21 -10.12
C GLY A 26 2.01 -27.89 -11.52
N TYR A 27 2.74 -26.78 -11.65
CA TYR A 27 3.39 -26.35 -12.89
C TYR A 27 4.50 -27.32 -13.32
N LEU A 28 5.40 -27.70 -12.41
CA LEU A 28 6.49 -28.66 -12.68
C LEU A 28 5.99 -30.06 -13.08
N ARG A 29 4.87 -30.54 -12.52
CA ARG A 29 4.31 -31.84 -12.93
C ARG A 29 3.70 -31.80 -14.33
N ARG A 30 3.14 -30.65 -14.74
CA ARG A 30 2.69 -30.44 -16.12
C ARG A 30 3.90 -30.37 -17.07
N GLU A 31 4.96 -29.67 -16.68
CA GLU A 31 6.21 -29.65 -17.45
C GLU A 31 6.81 -31.05 -17.60
N GLN A 32 6.85 -31.89 -16.57
CA GLN A 32 7.39 -33.25 -16.70
C GLN A 32 6.58 -34.13 -17.66
N ARG A 33 5.25 -33.99 -17.67
CA ARG A 33 4.38 -34.75 -18.56
C ARG A 33 4.47 -34.24 -20.01
N VAL A 34 4.66 -32.94 -20.20
CA VAL A 34 4.89 -32.32 -21.51
C VAL A 34 6.31 -32.55 -22.01
N ALA A 35 7.31 -32.58 -21.14
CA ALA A 35 8.70 -32.90 -21.46
C ALA A 35 8.85 -34.36 -21.87
N GLY A 36 8.21 -35.29 -21.16
CA GLY A 36 8.13 -36.69 -21.57
C GLY A 36 7.46 -36.85 -22.95
N TRP A 37 6.41 -36.05 -23.21
CA TRP A 37 5.73 -36.03 -24.51
C TRP A 37 6.58 -35.37 -25.63
N LEU A 38 7.35 -34.33 -25.32
CA LEU A 38 8.27 -33.65 -26.25
C LEU A 38 9.45 -34.55 -26.65
N VAL A 39 10.01 -35.30 -25.70
CA VAL A 39 11.12 -36.24 -25.95
C VAL A 39 10.66 -37.39 -26.87
N THR A 40 9.41 -37.84 -26.74
CA THR A 40 8.85 -38.87 -27.64
C THR A 40 8.52 -38.35 -29.05
N ARG A 41 8.51 -37.02 -29.28
CA ARG A 41 8.07 -36.44 -30.56
C ARG A 41 9.20 -35.95 -31.48
N GLY A 42 10.48 -36.05 -31.07
CA GLY A 42 11.63 -35.81 -31.95
C GLY A 42 11.56 -34.46 -32.69
N VAL A 43 11.56 -33.35 -31.96
CA VAL A 43 11.29 -32.02 -32.52
C VAL A 43 12.52 -31.48 -33.28
N PRO A 44 12.40 -31.07 -34.56
CA PRO A 44 13.49 -30.44 -35.30
C PRO A 44 13.91 -29.12 -34.62
N ALA A 45 15.21 -28.83 -34.59
CA ALA A 45 15.82 -27.75 -33.80
C ALA A 45 15.15 -26.36 -33.94
N GLY A 46 14.51 -26.07 -35.08
CA GLY A 46 13.76 -24.82 -35.31
C GLY A 46 12.49 -24.70 -34.47
N ALA A 47 11.71 -25.79 -34.32
CA ALA A 47 10.49 -25.76 -33.51
C ALA A 47 10.80 -25.71 -32.01
N ALA A 48 11.88 -26.36 -31.57
CA ALA A 48 12.36 -26.24 -30.19
C ALA A 48 12.76 -24.78 -29.86
N THR A 49 13.43 -24.10 -30.80
CA THR A 49 13.82 -22.69 -30.64
C THR A 49 12.61 -21.77 -30.59
N ALA A 50 11.61 -21.97 -31.46
CA ALA A 50 10.37 -21.19 -31.43
C ALA A 50 9.62 -21.34 -30.10
N VAL A 51 9.51 -22.57 -29.58
CA VAL A 51 8.88 -22.83 -28.28
C VAL A 51 9.66 -22.16 -27.14
N LEU A 52 11.00 -22.22 -27.15
CA LEU A 52 11.82 -21.53 -26.16
C LEU A 52 11.61 -20.01 -26.18
N TRP A 53 11.50 -19.41 -27.37
CA TRP A 53 11.20 -17.98 -27.50
C TRP A 53 9.82 -17.62 -26.98
N ILE A 54 8.80 -18.42 -27.29
CA ILE A 54 7.44 -18.22 -26.76
C ILE A 54 7.44 -18.31 -25.24
N VAL A 55 8.10 -19.33 -24.66
CA VAL A 55 8.23 -19.47 -23.20
C VAL A 55 8.95 -18.26 -22.61
N LYS A 56 10.06 -17.82 -23.23
CA LYS A 56 10.81 -16.65 -22.77
C LYS A 56 9.96 -15.39 -22.80
N LEU A 57 9.21 -15.15 -23.87
CA LEU A 57 8.28 -14.01 -23.99
C LEU A 57 7.13 -14.11 -22.98
N ALA A 58 6.58 -15.30 -22.75
CA ALA A 58 5.54 -15.51 -21.76
C ALA A 58 6.04 -15.22 -20.34
N VAL A 59 7.24 -15.69 -20.00
CA VAL A 59 7.90 -15.38 -18.71
C VAL A 59 8.15 -13.89 -18.59
N LEU A 60 8.67 -13.25 -19.65
CA LEU A 60 8.93 -11.81 -19.66
C LEU A 60 7.64 -11.01 -19.49
N GLY A 61 6.58 -11.39 -20.21
CA GLY A 61 5.26 -10.77 -20.13
C GLY A 61 4.61 -10.96 -18.76
N ALA A 62 4.68 -12.16 -18.18
CA ALA A 62 4.18 -12.42 -16.83
C ALA A 62 4.95 -11.61 -15.77
N LEU A 63 6.28 -11.48 -15.92
CA LEU A 63 7.11 -10.66 -15.05
C LEU A 63 6.74 -9.17 -15.17
N LEU A 64 6.61 -8.67 -16.40
CA LEU A 64 6.19 -7.29 -16.67
C LEU A 64 4.79 -7.01 -16.12
N TYR A 65 3.85 -7.94 -16.32
CA TYR A 65 2.49 -7.83 -15.82
C TYR A 65 2.45 -7.77 -14.29
N SER A 66 3.24 -8.62 -13.63
CA SER A 66 3.37 -8.65 -12.17
C SER A 66 3.98 -7.35 -11.64
N ALA A 67 5.04 -6.84 -12.29
CA ALA A 67 5.68 -5.58 -11.94
C ALA A 67 4.73 -4.39 -12.14
N PHE A 68 3.99 -4.37 -13.26
CA PHE A 68 2.97 -3.36 -13.54
C PHE A 68 1.87 -3.37 -12.49
N TRP A 69 1.39 -4.55 -12.11
CA TRP A 69 0.40 -4.69 -11.03
C TRP A 69 0.91 -4.17 -9.69
N LEU A 70 2.16 -4.52 -9.32
CA LEU A 70 2.78 -4.01 -8.10
C LEU A 70 2.94 -2.49 -8.14
N ALA A 71 3.34 -1.92 -9.27
CA ALA A 71 3.43 -0.48 -9.45
C ALA A 71 2.07 0.19 -9.30
N LEU A 72 1.01 -0.39 -9.87
CA LEU A 72 -0.35 0.13 -9.75
C LEU A 72 -0.86 0.08 -8.30
N LEU A 73 -0.62 -1.03 -7.60
CA LEU A 73 -0.95 -1.15 -6.17
C LEU A 73 -0.16 -0.17 -5.31
N LEU A 74 1.13 0.01 -5.62
CA LEU A 74 1.98 0.97 -4.91
C LEU A 74 1.51 2.40 -5.15
N ALA A 75 1.21 2.77 -6.41
CA ALA A 75 0.65 4.07 -6.74
C ALA A 75 -0.67 4.31 -6.00
N PHE A 76 -1.56 3.31 -5.98
CA PHE A 76 -2.81 3.40 -5.22
C PHE A 76 -2.57 3.59 -3.72
N ALA A 77 -1.62 2.85 -3.12
CA ALA A 77 -1.27 3.00 -1.72
C ALA A 77 -0.67 4.38 -1.40
N VAL A 78 0.18 4.91 -2.30
CA VAL A 78 0.74 6.26 -2.17
C VAL A 78 -0.38 7.30 -2.26
N THR A 79 -1.29 7.19 -3.23
CA THR A 79 -2.44 8.09 -3.35
C THR A 79 -3.35 8.01 -2.12
N ALA A 80 -3.61 6.81 -1.59
CA ALA A 80 -4.40 6.64 -0.38
C ALA A 80 -3.71 7.22 0.86
N ALA A 81 -2.39 7.04 0.98
CA ALA A 81 -1.61 7.64 2.06
C ALA A 81 -1.54 9.16 1.95
N TRP A 82 -1.41 9.70 0.73
CA TRP A 82 -1.51 11.13 0.46
C TRP A 82 -2.88 11.67 0.84
N LEU A 83 -3.97 10.97 0.49
CA LEU A 83 -5.31 11.37 0.90
C LEU A 83 -5.45 11.36 2.42
N VAL A 84 -5.03 10.30 3.12
CA VAL A 84 -5.10 10.25 4.60
C VAL A 84 -4.22 11.31 5.27
N GLN A 85 -3.12 11.72 4.64
CA GLN A 85 -2.23 12.74 5.19
C GLN A 85 -2.65 14.17 4.81
N HIS A 86 -3.51 14.33 3.80
CA HIS A 86 -4.02 15.64 3.34
C HIS A 86 -5.47 15.88 3.76
N ASP A 87 -6.23 14.81 3.98
CA ASP A 87 -7.38 14.78 4.87
C ASP A 87 -6.79 14.79 6.29
N ASP A 88 -6.34 15.95 6.76
CA ASP A 88 -6.46 16.26 8.17
C ASP A 88 -7.96 16.50 8.40
N PRO A 89 -8.76 15.53 8.92
CA PRO A 89 -10.10 15.82 9.42
C PRO A 89 -10.09 16.78 10.62
N ASP A 90 -8.89 17.20 11.05
CA ASP A 90 -8.58 18.03 12.20
C ASP A 90 -8.65 19.54 11.89
N GLN A 91 -8.89 19.93 10.63
CA GLN A 91 -9.13 21.34 10.27
C GLN A 91 -10.58 21.80 10.48
N GLU A 92 -11.37 21.07 11.27
CA GLU A 92 -12.22 21.78 12.22
C GLU A 92 -11.34 22.27 13.37
N GLU A 93 -10.42 23.19 13.09
CA GLU A 93 -9.94 24.07 14.17
C GLU A 93 -11.22 24.68 14.75
N PRO A 94 -11.49 24.51 16.06
CA PRO A 94 -12.70 25.04 16.66
C PRO A 94 -12.77 26.52 16.30
N GLN A 95 -13.76 26.88 15.48
CA GLN A 95 -13.82 28.24 14.97
C GLN A 95 -13.91 29.18 16.18
N PRO A 96 -13.22 30.33 16.13
CA PRO A 96 -13.22 31.27 17.24
C PRO A 96 -14.67 31.59 17.61
N GLU A 97 -15.03 31.28 18.85
CA GLU A 97 -16.40 31.33 19.34
C GLU A 97 -16.56 32.45 20.36
N TRP A 98 -17.73 33.11 20.31
CA TRP A 98 -18.11 34.11 21.30
C TRP A 98 -18.52 33.40 22.59
N ARG A 99 -17.72 33.55 23.63
CA ARG A 99 -18.00 32.95 24.94
C ARG A 99 -17.53 33.84 26.08
N GLU A 100 -17.97 33.49 27.29
CA GLU A 100 -17.47 34.09 28.51
C GLU A 100 -16.24 33.32 28.98
N GLY A 101 -15.08 33.96 28.91
CA GLY A 101 -13.79 33.38 29.30
C GLY A 101 -13.11 34.17 30.41
N PRO A 102 -11.86 33.85 30.75
CA PRO A 102 -11.14 34.47 31.87
C PRO A 102 -11.02 35.99 31.80
N ASN A 103 -11.13 36.57 30.60
CA ASN A 103 -11.02 38.01 30.32
C ASN A 103 -12.39 38.65 30.01
N GLY A 104 -13.50 38.02 30.44
CA GLY A 104 -14.87 38.47 30.16
C GLY A 104 -15.43 37.95 28.84
N PHE A 105 -16.55 38.52 28.39
CA PHE A 105 -17.15 38.16 27.10
C PHE A 105 -16.24 38.61 25.94
N GLY A 106 -16.08 37.75 24.95
CA GLY A 106 -15.26 38.06 23.78
C GLY A 106 -15.14 36.89 22.81
N LEU A 107 -14.44 37.14 21.71
CA LEU A 107 -14.07 36.11 20.75
C LEU A 107 -12.83 35.37 21.25
N TYR A 108 -12.97 34.10 21.59
CA TYR A 108 -11.88 33.27 22.13
C TYR A 108 -11.38 32.25 21.10
N ASP A 109 -10.07 32.02 21.14
CA ASP A 109 -9.41 30.93 20.42
C ASP A 109 -9.49 29.60 21.19
N LYS A 110 -9.12 28.50 20.52
CA LYS A 110 -8.90 27.18 21.14
C LYS A 110 -7.89 27.20 22.32
N SER A 111 -7.02 28.19 22.35
CA SER A 111 -6.02 28.41 23.40
C SER A 111 -6.54 29.20 24.61
N ASP A 112 -7.85 29.50 24.66
CA ASP A 112 -8.52 30.31 25.69
C ASP A 112 -8.00 31.76 25.78
N TRP A 113 -7.31 32.20 24.72
CA TRP A 113 -6.91 33.59 24.52
C TRP A 113 -8.00 34.37 23.81
N ARG A 114 -8.27 35.59 24.30
CA ARG A 114 -9.22 36.51 23.67
C ARG A 114 -8.53 37.21 22.49
N ILE A 115 -9.10 37.09 21.29
CA ILE A 115 -8.54 37.66 20.04
C ILE A 115 -9.30 38.91 19.58
N ASP A 116 -10.46 39.21 20.17
CA ASP A 116 -11.27 40.36 19.76
C ASP A 116 -10.59 41.72 20.06
N PRO A 117 -10.60 42.69 19.12
CA PRO A 117 -10.18 44.06 19.40
C PRO A 117 -11.03 44.65 20.52
N HIS A 118 -10.37 45.19 21.55
CA HIS A 118 -11.08 45.80 22.68
C HIS A 118 -11.84 47.05 22.20
N VAL A 119 -13.14 46.92 21.93
CA VAL A 119 -14.02 48.07 21.76
C VAL A 119 -14.38 48.53 23.17
N THR A 120 -13.78 49.63 23.62
CA THR A 120 -14.33 50.38 24.74
C THR A 120 -15.56 51.11 24.24
N ASP A 121 -16.72 50.72 24.73
CA ASP A 121 -17.92 51.56 24.67
C ASP A 121 -17.67 52.72 25.67
N ASP A 122 -16.91 53.72 25.22
CA ASP A 122 -16.78 54.98 25.96
C ASP A 122 -18.08 55.78 25.75
N ASP A 123 -19.05 55.56 26.64
CA ASP A 123 -20.28 56.37 26.81
C ASP A 123 -20.00 57.70 27.55
#